data_AF-A0A0N4XUL8-F1
#
_entry.id   AF-A0A0N4XUL8-F1
#
_cell.length_a   1.000
_cell.length_b   1.000
_cell.length_c   1.000
_cell.angle_alpha   90.00
_cell.angle_beta   90.00
_cell.angle_gamma   90.00
#
_symmetry.space_group_name_H-M   'P 1'
#
loop_
_entity.id
_entity.type
_entity.pdbx_description
1 polymer ?
#
loop_
_entity_poly.entity_id
_entity_poly.type
_entity_poly.pdbx_seq_one_letter_code
_entity_poly.pdbx_strand_id
1 'polypeptide(L)'
;MTARIWLAILLCVLSSLGMILTGVILLAVVKLAVIKKKSPIYVISAANMSNDLIPMLLTVGYITPCTILEHVKEWVKVTALIGSRPSDQRRHSSAPFGYITRSWIVGEGRDHPFAQGIGAVFLFTWYFGSAAQILMAINRLVVVCFPNIGLFTYRNVCIIVFTLYPMAMLLTYLSQYLTPCCRFILDHKYISYSYTEIPGVPNYSNLYIDVPLNASTSAICSMCYIYVFFFVWRMNRLYSTGSSRDAKRLKEYKYALQFFFISIFYLSAWICFRVFPAIMVNSKAEYFVVVSICVTLNCTANAVVYLSSNLEVRGILMPTKTSTVVATVQLSRKSKHSSGVVNTVTQK
;
A
#
# COMPACT_ATOMS: atom_id res chain seq x y z
N MET A 1 -3.51 31.95 3.75
CA MET A 1 -2.94 30.62 3.46
C MET A 1 -3.79 29.94 2.41
N THR A 2 -3.18 29.40 1.35
CA THR A 2 -3.89 28.74 0.25
C THR A 2 -4.30 27.31 0.65
N ALA A 3 -5.44 26.82 0.15
CA ALA A 3 -5.94 25.47 0.43
C ALA A 3 -4.90 24.36 0.12
N ARG A 4 -4.01 24.61 -0.84
CA ARG A 4 -2.87 23.74 -1.20
C ARG A 4 -1.98 23.38 -0.02
N ILE A 5 -1.65 24.33 0.84
CA ILE A 5 -0.75 24.07 1.98
C ILE A 5 -1.43 23.12 2.96
N TRP A 6 -2.71 23.37 3.26
CA TRP A 6 -3.48 22.51 4.16
C TRP A 6 -3.61 21.10 3.61
N LEU A 7 -3.82 20.95 2.30
CA LEU A 7 -3.84 19.65 1.63
C LEU A 7 -2.48 18.94 1.67
N ALA A 8 -1.38 19.68 1.47
CA ALA A 8 -0.03 19.13 1.60
C ALA A 8 0.27 18.68 3.04
N ILE A 9 -0.05 19.50 4.04
CA ILE A 9 0.11 19.15 5.46
C ILE A 9 -0.72 17.92 5.80
N LEU A 10 -1.98 17.87 5.37
CA LEU A 10 -2.85 16.70 5.58
C LEU A 10 -2.25 15.44 4.97
N LEU A 11 -1.79 15.51 3.73
CA LEU A 11 -1.17 14.39 3.03
C LEU A 11 0.12 13.92 3.73
N CYS A 12 0.92 14.86 4.26
CA CYS A 12 2.12 14.57 5.03
C CYS A 12 1.82 13.85 6.34
N VAL A 13 0.84 14.35 7.11
CA VAL A 13 0.40 13.72 8.36
C VAL A 13 -0.14 12.31 8.07
N LEU A 14 -1.01 12.17 7.08
CA LEU A 14 -1.59 10.88 6.70
C LEU A 14 -0.50 9.88 6.30
N SER A 15 0.44 10.30 5.46
CA SER A 15 1.53 9.44 4.99
C SER A 15 2.54 9.11 6.09
N SER A 16 2.80 10.04 7.01
CA SER A 16 3.66 9.78 8.17
C SER A 16 3.03 8.76 9.13
N LEU A 17 1.74 8.90 9.42
CA LEU A 17 1.01 7.93 10.24
C LEU A 17 0.95 6.55 9.56
N GLY A 18 0.66 6.51 8.27
CA GLY A 18 0.66 5.28 7.46
C GLY A 18 2.03 4.61 7.45
N MET A 19 3.11 5.38 7.33
CA MET A 19 4.49 4.90 7.33
C MET A 19 4.89 4.32 8.70
N ILE A 20 4.57 5.02 9.79
CA ILE A 20 4.84 4.52 11.16
C ILE A 20 4.10 3.21 11.39
N LEU A 21 2.80 3.16 11.07
CA LEU A 21 1.98 1.96 11.22
C LEU A 21 2.58 0.80 10.39
N THR A 22 2.85 1.04 9.11
CA THR A 22 3.38 0.02 8.20
C THR A 22 4.76 -0.46 8.63
N GLY A 23 5.65 0.43 9.09
CA GLY A 23 6.96 0.07 9.62
C GLY A 23 6.87 -0.82 10.86
N VAL A 24 6.01 -0.49 11.82
CA VAL A 24 5.79 -1.28 13.03
C VAL A 24 5.25 -2.68 12.69
N ILE A 25 4.26 -2.77 11.79
CA ILE A 25 3.72 -4.06 11.35
C ILE A 25 4.76 -4.86 10.57
N LEU A 26 5.54 -4.21 9.69
CA LEU A 26 6.61 -4.83 8.93
C LEU A 26 7.64 -5.50 9.85
N LEU A 27 8.06 -4.84 10.93
CA LEU A 27 9.00 -5.43 11.89
C LEU A 27 8.45 -6.74 12.50
N ALA A 28 7.17 -6.76 12.87
CA ALA A 28 6.52 -7.95 13.39
C ALA A 28 6.41 -9.07 12.33
N VAL A 29 6.08 -8.70 11.08
CA VAL A 29 5.97 -9.63 9.96
C VAL A 29 7.34 -10.21 9.56
N VAL A 30 8.40 -9.39 9.50
CA VAL A 30 9.78 -9.83 9.23
C VAL A 30 10.25 -10.79 10.32
N LYS A 31 9.95 -10.51 11.60
CA LYS A 31 10.23 -11.43 12.70
C LYS A 31 9.55 -12.79 12.50
N LEU A 32 8.31 -12.81 12.02
CA LEU A 32 7.57 -14.04 11.71
C LEU A 32 8.12 -14.76 10.47
N ALA A 33 8.53 -14.02 9.44
CA ALA A 33 9.01 -14.53 8.17
C ALA A 33 10.44 -15.12 8.26
N VAL A 34 11.36 -14.41 8.91
CA VAL A 34 12.80 -14.71 8.91
C VAL A 34 13.19 -15.53 10.12
N ILE A 35 12.79 -15.10 11.33
CA ILE A 35 13.23 -15.75 12.57
C ILE A 35 12.42 -17.02 12.82
N LYS A 36 11.09 -16.92 12.75
CA LYS A 36 10.21 -18.07 13.05
C LYS A 36 9.93 -18.97 11.84
N LYS A 37 10.22 -18.52 10.60
CA LYS A 37 9.95 -19.20 9.33
C LYS A 37 8.57 -19.89 9.28
N LYS A 38 7.56 -19.24 9.88
CA LYS A 38 6.28 -19.88 10.21
C LYS A 38 5.43 -20.21 8.99
N SER A 39 5.41 -19.30 8.01
CA SER A 39 4.61 -19.44 6.82
C SER A 39 5.21 -18.63 5.67
N PRO A 40 5.21 -19.16 4.44
CA PRO A 40 5.71 -18.46 3.25
C PRO A 40 4.97 -17.16 2.96
N ILE A 41 3.70 -17.01 3.38
CA ILE A 41 2.95 -15.78 3.11
C ILE A 41 3.52 -14.55 3.81
N TYR A 42 4.20 -14.73 4.95
CA TYR A 42 4.85 -13.63 5.64
C TYR A 42 6.04 -13.07 4.85
N VAL A 43 6.68 -13.88 3.98
CA VAL A 43 7.73 -13.42 3.08
C VAL A 43 7.16 -12.50 2.01
N ILE A 44 6.07 -12.93 1.35
CA ILE A 44 5.38 -12.13 0.31
C ILE A 44 4.92 -10.80 0.91
N SER A 45 4.34 -10.87 2.10
CA SER A 45 3.74 -9.70 2.75
C SER A 45 4.80 -8.75 3.31
N ALA A 46 5.94 -9.26 3.79
CA ALA A 46 7.08 -8.42 4.15
C ALA A 46 7.59 -7.66 2.94
N ALA A 47 7.81 -8.34 1.81
CA ALA A 47 8.30 -7.70 0.60
C ALA A 47 7.31 -6.63 0.08
N ASN A 48 6.01 -6.93 0.10
CA ASN A 48 4.98 -5.97 -0.30
C ASN A 48 4.92 -4.75 0.65
N MET A 49 4.94 -4.95 1.97
CA MET A 49 4.93 -3.85 2.94
C MET A 49 6.22 -3.02 2.91
N SER A 50 7.38 -3.64 2.67
CA SER A 50 8.63 -2.91 2.45
C SER A 50 8.53 -2.00 1.23
N ASN A 51 7.86 -2.47 0.18
CA ASN A 51 7.61 -1.71 -1.03
C ASN A 51 6.61 -0.54 -0.79
N ASP A 52 5.57 -0.76 0.03
CA ASP A 52 4.59 0.28 0.41
C ASP A 52 5.23 1.47 1.17
N LEU A 53 6.34 1.26 1.88
CA LEU A 53 7.05 2.33 2.58
C LEU A 53 7.66 3.36 1.60
N ILE A 54 8.04 2.95 0.39
CA ILE A 54 8.74 3.81 -0.55
C ILE A 54 7.83 4.94 -1.08
N PRO A 55 6.62 4.70 -1.60
CA PRO A 55 5.69 5.78 -1.97
C PRO A 55 5.36 6.74 -0.81
N MET A 56 5.22 6.23 0.41
CA MET A 56 4.98 7.08 1.59
C MET A 56 6.20 7.94 1.92
N LEU A 57 7.42 7.39 1.80
CA LEU A 57 8.67 8.15 1.92
C LEU A 57 8.80 9.22 0.84
N LEU A 58 8.46 8.91 -0.41
CA LEU A 58 8.45 9.91 -1.49
C LEU A 58 7.44 11.03 -1.22
N THR A 59 6.29 10.69 -0.63
CA THR A 59 5.26 11.68 -0.30
C THR A 59 5.71 12.64 0.83
N VAL A 60 6.29 12.08 1.90
CA VAL A 60 6.76 12.86 3.07
C VAL A 60 8.08 13.58 2.78
N GLY A 61 9.01 12.91 2.08
CA GLY A 61 10.37 13.39 1.84
C GLY A 61 10.53 14.25 0.57
N TYR A 62 9.60 14.17 -0.38
CA TYR A 62 9.71 14.89 -1.65
C TYR A 62 8.47 15.73 -2.00
N ILE A 63 7.29 15.12 -2.17
CA ILE A 63 6.08 15.86 -2.65
C ILE A 63 5.70 16.98 -1.68
N THR A 64 5.54 16.64 -0.39
CA THR A 64 5.10 17.62 0.61
C THR A 64 6.11 18.76 0.78
N PRO A 65 7.41 18.47 1.02
CA PRO A 65 8.40 19.54 1.20
C PRO A 65 8.54 20.41 -0.06
N CYS A 66 8.47 19.84 -1.27
CA CYS A 66 8.48 20.62 -2.51
C CYS A 66 7.32 21.63 -2.54
N THR A 67 6.12 21.16 -2.22
CA THR A 67 4.90 22.00 -2.23
C THR A 67 4.98 23.14 -1.21
N ILE A 68 5.48 22.86 0.00
CA ILE A 68 5.63 23.86 1.06
C ILE A 68 6.71 24.89 0.67
N LEU A 69 7.86 24.44 0.16
CA LEU A 69 8.96 25.30 -0.24
C LEU A 69 8.59 26.22 -1.41
N GLU A 70 7.84 25.72 -2.39
CA GLU A 70 7.32 26.53 -3.49
C GLU A 70 6.45 27.67 -2.94
N HIS A 71 5.53 27.36 -2.03
CA HIS A 71 4.66 28.37 -1.44
C HIS A 71 5.43 29.41 -0.61
N VAL A 72 6.42 28.99 0.18
CA VAL A 72 7.28 29.91 0.94
C VAL A 72 8.03 30.85 0.00
N LYS A 73 8.58 30.34 -1.11
CA LYS A 73 9.27 31.16 -2.13
C LYS A 73 8.33 32.18 -2.77
N GLU A 74 7.10 31.79 -3.11
CA GLU A 74 6.08 32.71 -3.62
C GLU A 74 5.77 33.81 -2.59
N TRP A 75 5.61 33.45 -1.32
CA TRP A 75 5.34 34.40 -0.25
C TRP A 75 6.46 35.43 -0.07
N VAL A 76 7.72 34.97 -0.03
CA VAL A 76 8.89 35.84 0.08
C VAL A 76 8.96 36.84 -1.08
N LYS A 77 8.68 36.38 -2.31
CA LYS A 77 8.65 37.25 -3.50
C LYS A 77 7.55 38.31 -3.41
N VAL A 78 6.34 37.94 -2.99
CA VAL A 78 5.23 38.88 -2.81
C VAL A 78 5.57 39.92 -1.74
N THR A 79 6.16 39.50 -0.61
CA THR A 79 6.58 40.45 0.43
C THR A 79 7.70 41.38 -0.03
N ALA A 80 8.63 40.91 -0.85
CA ALA A 80 9.69 41.73 -1.43
C ALA A 80 9.13 42.78 -2.42
N LEU A 81 8.13 42.41 -3.22
CA LEU A 81 7.46 43.32 -4.15
C LEU A 81 6.64 44.41 -3.43
N ILE A 82 6.01 44.08 -2.30
CA ILE A 82 5.26 45.04 -1.48
C ILE A 82 6.19 46.06 -0.82
N GLY A 83 7.43 45.69 -0.51
CA GLY A 83 8.45 46.58 0.06
C GLY A 83 9.21 47.47 -0.95
N SER A 84 8.96 47.31 -2.25
CA SER A 84 9.71 48.00 -3.32
C SER A 84 9.07 49.35 -3.70
N ARG A 85 9.88 50.38 -3.99
CA ARG A 85 9.37 51.69 -4.45
C ARG A 85 8.68 51.59 -5.82
N PRO A 86 7.65 52.42 -6.11
CA PRO A 86 6.89 52.36 -7.36
C PRO A 86 7.72 52.52 -8.65
N SER A 87 8.89 53.17 -8.55
CA SER A 87 9.84 53.38 -9.66
C SER A 87 10.56 52.10 -10.10
N ASP A 88 10.80 51.14 -9.19
CA ASP A 88 11.44 49.85 -9.50
C ASP A 88 10.44 48.79 -9.97
N GLN A 89 9.16 48.97 -9.61
CA GLN A 89 8.07 48.07 -9.99
C GLN A 89 7.82 48.05 -11.51
N ARG A 90 8.13 49.16 -12.20
CA ARG A 90 8.05 49.29 -13.66
C ARG A 90 9.18 48.55 -14.39
N ARG A 91 10.34 48.37 -13.75
CA ARG A 91 11.50 47.64 -14.31
C ARG A 91 11.39 46.13 -14.10
N HIS A 92 10.59 45.68 -13.13
CA HIS A 92 10.26 44.26 -12.90
C HIS A 92 9.02 43.76 -13.66
N SER A 93 8.17 44.65 -14.19
CA SER A 93 6.98 44.28 -14.99
C SER A 93 7.30 43.79 -16.41
N SER A 94 8.55 43.96 -16.88
CA SER A 94 9.01 43.51 -18.21
C SER A 94 9.64 42.12 -18.22
N ALA A 95 9.81 41.49 -17.05
CA ALA A 95 10.12 40.06 -17.01
C ALA A 95 8.79 39.29 -17.11
N PRO A 96 8.62 38.37 -18.07
CA PRO A 96 7.38 37.62 -18.21
C PRO A 96 7.10 36.88 -16.91
N PHE A 97 5.98 37.23 -16.28
CA PHE A 97 5.48 36.82 -14.96
C PHE A 97 5.28 35.30 -14.78
N GLY A 98 5.76 34.45 -15.69
CA GLY A 98 5.46 33.03 -15.76
C GLY A 98 6.65 32.06 -15.77
N TYR A 99 7.91 32.52 -15.74
CA TYR A 99 9.04 31.63 -16.08
C TYR A 99 10.04 31.26 -14.96
N ILE A 100 10.02 31.87 -13.76
CA ILE A 100 11.12 31.66 -12.77
C ILE A 100 10.64 31.33 -11.35
N THR A 101 9.71 30.38 -11.21
CA THR A 101 9.48 29.61 -9.97
C THR A 101 9.21 28.13 -10.27
N ARG A 102 9.90 27.53 -11.25
CA ARG A 102 9.88 26.08 -11.50
C ARG A 102 11.03 25.34 -10.80
N SER A 103 11.40 25.80 -9.61
CA SER A 103 12.54 25.22 -8.90
C SER A 103 12.06 24.03 -8.08
N TRP A 104 12.20 22.84 -8.68
CA TRP A 104 12.19 21.57 -7.96
C TRP A 104 13.25 21.61 -6.85
N ILE A 105 13.12 20.78 -5.80
CA ILE A 105 14.17 20.69 -4.75
C ILE A 105 15.56 20.40 -5.37
N VAL A 106 15.59 19.69 -6.51
CA VAL A 106 16.80 19.44 -7.29
C VAL A 106 16.49 19.60 -8.78
N GLY A 107 17.08 20.63 -9.40
CA GLY A 107 17.08 20.84 -10.85
C GLY A 107 15.94 21.71 -11.40
N GLU A 108 16.21 22.40 -12.51
CA GLU A 108 15.20 23.18 -13.23
C GLU A 108 14.48 22.29 -14.25
N GLY A 109 13.16 22.10 -14.08
CA GLY A 109 12.29 21.48 -15.09
C GLY A 109 11.87 20.02 -14.86
N ARG A 110 10.77 19.63 -15.54
CA ARG A 110 10.19 18.27 -15.52
C ARG A 110 11.11 17.22 -16.17
N ASP A 111 12.01 17.67 -17.02
CA ASP A 111 12.93 16.81 -17.78
C ASP A 111 14.20 16.47 -17.02
N HIS A 112 14.36 17.00 -15.80
CA HIS A 112 15.54 16.76 -14.99
C HIS A 112 15.67 15.27 -14.61
N PRO A 113 16.86 14.65 -14.76
CA PRO A 113 17.08 13.22 -14.48
C PRO A 113 16.64 12.80 -13.07
N PHE A 114 16.76 13.69 -12.10
CA PHE A 114 16.34 13.43 -10.72
C PHE A 114 14.81 13.25 -10.58
N ALA A 115 14.01 14.12 -11.22
CA ALA A 115 12.55 14.02 -11.16
C ALA A 115 12.05 12.75 -11.88
N GLN A 116 12.69 12.40 -12.98
CA GLN A 116 12.43 11.15 -13.70
C GLN A 116 12.85 9.91 -12.91
N GLY A 117 13.98 9.98 -12.19
CA GLY A 117 14.44 8.94 -11.29
C GLY A 117 13.44 8.68 -10.16
N ILE A 118 12.92 9.73 -9.53
CA ILE A 118 11.87 9.62 -8.51
C ILE A 118 10.59 8.99 -9.08
N GLY A 119 10.18 9.42 -10.28
CA GLY A 119 9.06 8.79 -11.00
C GLY A 119 9.30 7.30 -11.28
N ALA A 120 10.51 6.94 -11.70
CA ALA A 120 10.90 5.55 -11.93
C ALA A 120 10.84 4.71 -10.63
N VAL A 121 11.30 5.25 -9.50
CA VAL A 121 11.22 4.57 -8.19
C VAL A 121 9.76 4.31 -7.81
N PHE A 122 8.87 5.26 -8.07
CA PHE A 122 7.43 5.04 -7.86
C PHE A 122 6.88 3.95 -8.78
N LEU A 123 7.17 4.00 -10.09
CA LEU A 123 6.69 2.96 -11.03
C LEU A 123 7.21 1.57 -10.67
N PHE A 124 8.48 1.46 -10.28
CA PHE A 124 9.04 0.21 -9.80
C PHE A 124 8.25 -0.34 -8.63
N THR A 125 7.94 0.51 -7.64
CA THR A 125 7.15 0.07 -6.49
C THR A 125 5.72 -0.28 -6.88
N TRP A 126 5.11 0.46 -7.80
CA TRP A 126 3.78 0.17 -8.30
C TRP A 126 3.69 -1.19 -9.03
N TYR A 127 4.66 -1.49 -9.90
CA TYR A 127 4.71 -2.75 -10.65
C TYR A 127 5.01 -3.95 -9.75
N PHE A 128 5.96 -3.80 -8.83
CA PHE A 128 6.23 -4.83 -7.85
C PHE A 128 5.01 -5.09 -6.95
N GLY A 129 4.35 -4.04 -6.47
CA GLY A 129 3.14 -4.15 -5.65
C GLY A 129 2.00 -4.86 -6.37
N SER A 130 1.80 -4.57 -7.66
CA SER A 130 0.81 -5.23 -8.50
C SER A 130 1.09 -6.74 -8.63
N ALA A 131 2.34 -7.12 -8.90
CA ALA A 131 2.75 -8.52 -8.98
C ALA A 131 2.66 -9.24 -7.62
N ALA A 132 3.04 -8.57 -6.52
CA ALA A 132 2.93 -9.10 -5.17
C ALA A 132 1.46 -9.34 -4.79
N GLN A 133 0.54 -8.48 -5.23
CA GLN A 133 -0.89 -8.65 -5.00
C GLN A 133 -1.48 -9.86 -5.73
N ILE A 134 -1.09 -10.08 -6.99
CA ILE A 134 -1.42 -11.31 -7.72
C ILE A 134 -0.89 -12.52 -6.95
N LEU A 135 0.36 -12.48 -6.51
CA LEU A 135 1.00 -13.59 -5.79
C LEU A 135 0.28 -13.89 -4.46
N MET A 136 -0.12 -12.85 -3.71
CA MET A 136 -0.92 -13.01 -2.48
C MET A 136 -2.28 -13.65 -2.76
N ALA A 137 -2.96 -13.24 -3.85
CA ALA A 137 -4.26 -13.80 -4.24
C ALA A 137 -4.17 -15.28 -4.60
N ILE A 138 -3.19 -15.65 -5.45
CA ILE A 138 -2.95 -17.04 -5.86
C ILE A 138 -2.53 -17.89 -4.66
N ASN A 139 -1.65 -17.37 -3.79
CA ASN A 139 -1.26 -18.09 -2.57
C ASN A 139 -2.49 -18.42 -1.70
N ARG A 140 -3.43 -17.49 -1.56
CA ARG A 140 -4.67 -17.75 -0.81
C ARG A 140 -5.58 -18.74 -1.49
N LEU A 141 -5.72 -18.66 -2.81
CA LEU A 141 -6.47 -19.64 -3.59
C LEU A 141 -5.90 -21.06 -3.39
N VAL A 142 -4.60 -21.24 -3.58
CA VAL A 142 -3.95 -22.57 -3.49
C VAL A 142 -4.01 -23.12 -2.08
N VAL A 143 -3.64 -22.33 -1.06
CA VAL A 143 -3.61 -22.81 0.33
C VAL A 143 -5.00 -23.15 0.86
N VAL A 144 -6.04 -22.42 0.47
CA VAL A 144 -7.41 -22.64 0.97
C VAL A 144 -8.15 -23.70 0.17
N CYS A 145 -8.07 -23.66 -1.16
CA CYS A 145 -8.87 -24.52 -2.04
C CYS A 145 -8.15 -25.81 -2.45
N PHE A 146 -6.81 -25.81 -2.47
CA PHE A 146 -5.99 -26.93 -2.94
C PHE A 146 -4.88 -27.29 -1.93
N PRO A 147 -5.22 -27.69 -0.69
CA PRO A 147 -4.23 -27.90 0.38
C PRO A 147 -3.21 -29.01 0.08
N ASN A 148 -3.51 -29.91 -0.86
CA ASN A 148 -2.63 -31.01 -1.23
C ASN A 148 -1.50 -30.61 -2.19
N ILE A 149 -1.55 -29.42 -2.79
CA ILE A 149 -0.53 -28.94 -3.72
C ILE A 149 0.49 -28.09 -2.96
N GLY A 150 1.67 -28.66 -2.71
CA GLY A 150 2.80 -27.99 -2.04
C GLY A 150 3.53 -26.94 -2.89
N LEU A 151 2.82 -26.13 -3.69
CA LEU A 151 3.42 -25.16 -4.60
C LEU A 151 4.12 -24.02 -3.83
N PHE A 152 3.44 -23.51 -2.79
CA PHE A 152 3.93 -22.41 -1.94
C PHE A 152 4.75 -22.94 -0.76
N THR A 153 5.96 -23.46 -1.03
CA THR A 153 6.96 -23.69 0.03
C THR A 153 7.76 -22.42 0.30
N TYR A 154 8.42 -22.33 1.47
CA TYR A 154 9.25 -21.17 1.81
C TYR A 154 10.32 -20.88 0.75
N ARG A 155 11.03 -21.92 0.27
CA ARG A 155 12.06 -21.81 -0.76
C ARG A 155 11.49 -21.29 -2.07
N ASN A 156 10.37 -21.86 -2.54
CA ASN A 156 9.74 -21.46 -3.80
C ASN A 156 9.28 -20.00 -3.74
N VAL A 157 8.68 -19.59 -2.61
CA VAL A 157 8.22 -18.21 -2.44
C VAL A 157 9.38 -17.22 -2.39
N CYS A 158 10.49 -17.55 -1.73
CA CYS A 158 11.70 -16.73 -1.77
C CYS A 158 12.22 -16.56 -3.20
N ILE A 159 12.25 -17.63 -4.00
CA ILE A 159 12.68 -17.57 -5.41
C ILE A 159 11.71 -16.71 -6.23
N ILE A 160 10.39 -16.88 -6.06
CA ILE A 160 9.38 -16.08 -6.77
C ILE A 160 9.54 -14.60 -6.41
N VAL A 161 9.61 -14.25 -5.13
CA VAL A 161 9.78 -12.85 -4.71
C VAL A 161 11.09 -12.27 -5.25
N PHE A 162 12.18 -13.03 -5.19
CA PHE A 162 13.48 -12.60 -5.71
C PHE A 162 13.47 -12.37 -7.23
N THR A 163 12.72 -13.19 -7.99
CA THR A 163 12.57 -13.04 -9.45
C THR A 163 11.60 -11.92 -9.85
N LEU A 164 10.64 -11.56 -8.99
CA LEU A 164 9.74 -10.43 -9.22
C LEU A 164 10.47 -9.07 -9.18
N TYR A 165 11.53 -8.92 -8.38
CA TYR A 165 12.33 -7.70 -8.32
C TYR A 165 12.93 -7.29 -9.68
N PRO A 166 13.74 -8.12 -10.36
CA PRO A 166 14.29 -7.78 -11.66
C PRO A 166 13.20 -7.66 -12.73
N MET A 167 12.10 -8.42 -12.63
CA MET A 167 10.96 -8.28 -13.54
C MET A 167 10.29 -6.90 -13.41
N ALA A 168 10.06 -6.43 -12.18
CA ALA A 168 9.53 -5.09 -11.94
C ALA A 168 10.49 -4.00 -12.42
N MET A 169 11.80 -4.15 -12.17
CA MET A 169 12.82 -3.24 -12.69
C MET A 169 12.84 -3.19 -14.21
N LEU A 170 12.73 -4.34 -14.89
CA LEU A 170 12.65 -4.41 -16.34
C LEU A 170 11.41 -3.68 -16.86
N LEU A 171 10.23 -3.92 -16.27
CA LEU A 171 9.00 -3.21 -16.65
C LEU A 171 9.12 -1.69 -16.44
N THR A 172 9.73 -1.25 -15.34
CA THR A 172 10.02 0.17 -15.09
C THR A 172 10.96 0.74 -16.13
N TYR A 173 12.00 -0.01 -16.52
CA TYR A 173 12.93 0.43 -17.54
C TYR A 173 12.25 0.59 -18.90
N LEU A 174 11.43 -0.40 -19.28
CA LEU A 174 10.64 -0.38 -20.51
C LEU A 174 9.67 0.80 -20.52
N SER A 175 8.93 0.99 -19.41
CA SER A 175 7.97 2.09 -19.25
C SER A 175 8.65 3.46 -19.31
N GLN A 176 9.69 3.71 -18.53
CA GLN A 176 10.23 5.04 -18.30
C GLN A 176 11.28 5.49 -19.34
N TYR A 177 12.06 4.55 -19.89
CA TYR A 177 13.21 4.88 -20.75
C TYR A 177 13.11 4.36 -22.18
N LEU A 178 12.34 3.29 -22.43
CA LEU A 178 12.24 2.70 -23.76
C LEU A 178 11.05 3.24 -24.58
N THR A 179 9.94 3.62 -23.94
CA THR A 179 8.78 4.13 -24.66
C THR A 179 9.05 5.52 -25.27
N PRO A 180 8.67 5.76 -26.54
CA PRO A 180 9.00 7.00 -27.27
C PRO A 180 8.26 8.24 -26.77
N CYS A 181 7.25 8.09 -25.91
CA CYS A 181 6.62 9.19 -25.18
C CYS A 181 6.23 8.80 -23.77
N CYS A 182 6.29 9.88 -22.98
CA CYS A 182 5.51 10.18 -21.79
C CYS A 182 6.10 9.54 -20.54
N ARG A 183 7.07 10.26 -19.96
CA ARG A 183 7.72 9.90 -18.71
C ARG A 183 6.80 10.19 -17.54
N PHE A 184 6.75 9.26 -16.59
CA PHE A 184 6.02 9.43 -15.35
C PHE A 184 6.81 10.30 -14.37
N ILE A 185 6.18 11.31 -13.79
CA ILE A 185 6.79 12.23 -12.84
C ILE A 185 5.90 12.42 -11.61
N LEU A 186 6.52 12.66 -10.45
CA LEU A 186 5.82 13.21 -9.29
C LEU A 186 5.73 14.73 -9.48
N ASP A 187 4.54 15.29 -9.65
CA ASP A 187 4.35 16.71 -9.88
C ASP A 187 3.85 17.42 -8.61
N HIS A 188 4.75 18.18 -8.01
CA HIS A 188 4.47 19.01 -6.83
C HIS A 188 3.38 20.06 -7.11
N LYS A 189 3.21 20.50 -8.37
CA LYS A 189 2.16 21.46 -8.75
C LYS A 189 0.76 20.92 -8.54
N TYR A 190 0.57 19.60 -8.72
CA TYR A 190 -0.71 18.91 -8.55
C TYR A 190 -0.78 18.14 -7.24
N ILE A 191 0.30 18.17 -6.42
CA ILE A 191 0.46 17.35 -5.21
C ILE A 191 0.15 15.88 -5.53
N SER A 192 0.56 15.44 -6.73
CA SER A 192 0.08 14.21 -7.36
C SER A 192 1.03 13.76 -8.44
N TYR A 193 0.71 12.64 -9.08
CA TYR A 193 1.51 12.03 -10.11
C TYR A 193 0.96 12.40 -11.49
N SER A 194 1.84 12.59 -12.46
CA SER A 194 1.44 12.94 -13.83
C SER A 194 2.37 12.36 -14.87
N TYR A 195 1.86 12.25 -16.10
CA TYR A 195 2.69 11.94 -17.27
C TYR A 195 3.05 13.23 -17.99
N THR A 196 4.26 13.25 -18.55
CA THR A 196 4.68 14.30 -19.49
C THR A 196 4.02 14.06 -20.86
N GLU A 197 2.80 14.58 -21.02
CA GLU A 197 2.05 14.42 -22.27
C GLU A 197 2.63 15.32 -23.37
N ILE A 198 2.86 14.74 -24.55
CA ILE A 198 3.24 15.46 -25.77
C ILE A 198 2.01 15.54 -26.67
N PRO A 199 1.58 16.75 -27.10
CA PRO A 199 0.42 16.90 -27.98
C PRO A 199 0.57 16.06 -29.25
N GLY A 200 -0.44 15.23 -29.56
CA GLY A 200 -0.47 14.39 -30.75
C GLY A 200 0.24 13.04 -30.65
N VAL A 201 0.89 12.72 -29.52
CA VAL A 201 1.51 11.40 -29.30
C VAL A 201 0.77 10.63 -28.20
N PRO A 202 0.28 9.41 -28.45
CA PRO A 202 -0.39 8.62 -27.43
C PRO A 202 0.60 8.18 -26.35
N ASN A 203 0.14 8.14 -25.10
CA ASN A 203 0.93 7.64 -23.98
C ASN A 203 1.04 6.10 -24.03
N TYR A 204 2.09 5.61 -24.69
CA TYR A 204 2.36 4.19 -24.87
C TYR A 204 2.56 3.44 -23.54
N SER A 205 3.26 4.05 -22.56
CA SER A 205 3.45 3.43 -21.24
C SER A 205 2.09 3.16 -20.58
N ASN A 206 1.22 4.17 -20.54
CA ASN A 206 -0.09 4.03 -19.93
C ASN A 206 -0.96 3.00 -20.68
N LEU A 207 -0.99 3.07 -22.01
CA LEU A 207 -1.86 2.23 -22.82
C LEU A 207 -1.44 0.75 -22.85
N TYR A 208 -0.14 0.46 -22.97
CA TYR A 208 0.37 -0.89 -23.19
C TYR A 208 0.92 -1.57 -21.93
N ILE A 209 1.33 -0.80 -20.90
CA ILE A 209 1.93 -1.35 -19.69
C ILE A 209 0.99 -1.15 -18.51
N ASP A 210 0.70 0.10 -18.15
CA ASP A 210 0.01 0.41 -16.88
C ASP A 210 -1.43 -0.12 -16.88
N VAL A 211 -2.18 0.14 -17.96
CA VAL A 211 -3.58 -0.27 -18.06
C VAL A 211 -3.72 -1.79 -18.10
N PRO A 212 -3.01 -2.55 -18.96
CA PRO A 212 -3.11 -4.01 -18.97
C PRO A 212 -2.65 -4.62 -17.66
N LEU A 213 -1.59 -4.11 -17.03
CA LEU A 213 -1.09 -4.62 -15.76
C LEU A 213 -2.09 -4.40 -14.62
N ASN A 214 -2.63 -3.20 -14.47
CA ASN A 214 -3.58 -2.88 -13.40
C ASN A 214 -4.92 -3.61 -13.59
N ALA A 215 -5.40 -3.70 -14.84
CA ALA A 215 -6.62 -4.40 -15.17
C ALA A 215 -6.50 -5.91 -14.95
N SER A 216 -5.40 -6.52 -15.44
CA SER A 216 -5.15 -7.96 -15.23
C SER A 216 -4.94 -8.29 -13.75
N THR A 217 -4.18 -7.47 -13.01
CA THR A 217 -4.01 -7.61 -11.56
C THR A 217 -5.36 -7.62 -10.85
N SER A 218 -6.21 -6.63 -11.13
CA SER A 218 -7.54 -6.54 -10.51
C SER A 218 -8.41 -7.74 -10.90
N ALA A 219 -8.44 -8.11 -12.18
CA ALA A 219 -9.23 -9.24 -12.67
C ALA A 219 -8.81 -10.57 -12.01
N ILE A 220 -7.50 -10.87 -12.00
CA ILE A 220 -6.97 -12.09 -11.39
C ILE A 220 -7.29 -12.10 -9.88
N CYS A 221 -7.03 -11.00 -9.17
CA CYS A 221 -7.34 -10.90 -7.75
C CYS A 221 -8.84 -11.10 -7.47
N SER A 222 -9.71 -10.43 -8.23
CA SER A 222 -11.17 -10.59 -8.08
C SER A 222 -11.61 -12.03 -8.34
N MET A 223 -11.13 -12.67 -9.41
CA MET A 223 -11.45 -14.07 -9.70
C MET A 223 -11.00 -15.01 -8.58
N CYS A 224 -9.77 -14.85 -8.08
CA CYS A 224 -9.25 -15.66 -6.98
C CYS A 224 -10.08 -15.48 -5.69
N TYR A 225 -10.38 -14.24 -5.29
CA TYR A 225 -11.11 -13.98 -4.05
C TYR A 225 -12.58 -14.38 -4.13
N ILE A 226 -13.24 -14.18 -5.28
CA ILE A 226 -14.59 -14.69 -5.52
C ILE A 226 -14.61 -16.21 -5.37
N TYR A 227 -13.66 -16.91 -5.97
CA TYR A 227 -13.57 -18.37 -5.86
C TYR A 227 -13.34 -18.83 -4.41
N VAL A 228 -12.38 -18.23 -3.71
CA VAL A 228 -12.11 -18.53 -2.29
C VAL A 228 -13.36 -18.29 -1.44
N PHE A 229 -14.07 -17.18 -1.68
CA PHE A 229 -15.31 -16.86 -0.96
C PHE A 229 -16.37 -17.94 -1.19
N PHE A 230 -16.65 -18.30 -2.45
CA PHE A 230 -17.63 -19.34 -2.77
C PHE A 230 -17.23 -20.71 -2.20
N PHE A 231 -15.94 -21.07 -2.26
CA PHE A 231 -15.45 -22.32 -1.71
C PHE A 231 -15.66 -22.39 -0.19
N VAL A 232 -15.25 -21.34 0.54
CA VAL A 232 -15.42 -21.27 2.00
C VAL A 232 -16.90 -21.25 2.37
N TRP A 233 -17.73 -20.49 1.64
CA TRP A 233 -19.18 -20.45 1.86
C TRP A 233 -19.83 -21.83 1.67
N ARG A 234 -19.50 -22.52 0.57
CA ARG A 234 -19.99 -23.87 0.28
C ARG A 234 -19.55 -24.87 1.35
N MET A 235 -18.30 -24.83 1.76
CA MET A 235 -17.75 -25.69 2.82
C MET A 235 -18.40 -25.37 4.18
N ASN A 236 -18.72 -24.11 4.47
CA ASN A 236 -19.40 -23.75 5.71
C ASN A 236 -20.83 -24.34 5.73
N ARG A 237 -21.55 -24.22 4.62
CA ARG A 237 -22.92 -24.74 4.49
C ARG A 237 -23.01 -26.27 4.65
N LEU A 238 -22.02 -27.00 4.14
CA LEU A 238 -22.04 -28.48 4.16
C LEU A 238 -21.67 -29.11 5.52
N TYR A 239 -20.95 -28.39 6.38
CA TYR A 239 -20.38 -28.95 7.61
C TYR A 239 -20.92 -28.29 8.89
N SER A 240 -22.14 -27.74 8.86
CA SER A 240 -22.76 -26.97 9.93
C SER A 240 -23.28 -27.83 11.11
N THR A 241 -22.54 -28.84 11.54
CA THR A 241 -22.95 -29.81 12.60
C THR A 241 -21.97 -29.93 13.78
N GLY A 242 -21.16 -28.91 14.12
CA GLY A 242 -20.29 -29.01 15.31
C GLY A 242 -19.68 -27.72 15.86
N SER A 243 -20.15 -27.31 17.04
CA SER A 243 -19.82 -26.07 17.79
C SER A 243 -18.32 -25.74 17.97
N SER A 244 -17.42 -26.73 18.05
CA SER A 244 -15.97 -26.47 18.26
C SER A 244 -15.20 -26.18 16.96
N ARG A 245 -15.73 -26.64 15.81
CA ARG A 245 -15.14 -26.44 14.47
C ARG A 245 -15.40 -25.03 13.93
N ASP A 246 -16.42 -24.37 14.43
CA ASP A 246 -16.89 -23.05 13.97
C ASP A 246 -15.90 -21.92 14.32
N ALA A 247 -15.25 -21.99 15.49
CA ALA A 247 -14.28 -20.96 15.91
C ALA A 247 -12.98 -20.97 15.06
N LYS A 248 -12.50 -22.16 14.67
CA LYS A 248 -11.32 -22.29 13.79
C LYS A 248 -11.63 -21.84 12.36
N ARG A 249 -12.85 -22.12 11.87
CA ARG A 249 -13.32 -21.71 10.54
C ARG A 249 -13.61 -20.22 10.42
N LEU A 250 -14.21 -19.61 11.45
CA LEU A 250 -14.42 -18.15 11.47
C LEU A 250 -13.08 -17.40 11.43
N LYS A 251 -12.03 -17.97 12.02
CA LYS A 251 -10.67 -17.45 11.95
C LYS A 251 -10.14 -17.51 10.51
N GLU A 252 -10.26 -18.65 9.83
CA GLU A 252 -9.87 -18.80 8.42
C GLU A 252 -10.67 -17.89 7.47
N TYR A 253 -11.98 -17.72 7.72
CA TYR A 253 -12.85 -16.79 6.98
C TYR A 253 -12.41 -15.33 7.14
N LYS A 254 -12.11 -14.90 8.37
CA LYS A 254 -11.57 -13.56 8.63
C LYS A 254 -10.26 -13.32 7.88
N TYR A 255 -9.38 -14.32 7.82
CA TYR A 255 -8.14 -14.26 7.04
C TYR A 255 -8.36 -14.19 5.53
N ALA A 256 -9.43 -14.78 4.99
CA ALA A 256 -9.75 -14.67 3.56
C ALA A 256 -10.29 -13.28 3.20
N LEU A 257 -11.16 -12.71 4.04
CA LEU A 257 -11.71 -11.36 3.86
C LEU A 257 -10.64 -10.26 3.86
N GLN A 258 -9.54 -10.46 4.59
CA GLN A 258 -8.40 -9.54 4.60
C GLN A 258 -7.95 -9.12 3.19
N PHE A 259 -7.73 -10.12 2.35
CA PHE A 259 -7.15 -9.92 1.02
C PHE A 259 -8.15 -9.32 0.03
N PHE A 260 -9.44 -9.58 0.25
CA PHE A 260 -10.52 -8.89 -0.45
C PHE A 260 -10.51 -7.39 -0.15
N PHE A 261 -10.41 -6.98 1.12
CA PHE A 261 -10.31 -5.56 1.48
C PHE A 261 -9.08 -4.90 0.87
N ILE A 262 -7.91 -5.55 0.91
CA ILE A 262 -6.69 -5.05 0.24
C ILE A 262 -6.95 -4.78 -1.25
N SER A 263 -7.66 -5.69 -1.93
CA SER A 263 -7.94 -5.52 -3.36
C SER A 263 -8.86 -4.35 -3.69
N ILE A 264 -9.77 -3.98 -2.78
CA ILE A 264 -10.64 -2.80 -2.96
C ILE A 264 -9.81 -1.52 -2.91
N PHE A 265 -8.85 -1.41 -1.98
CA PHE A 265 -7.99 -0.22 -1.88
C PHE A 265 -7.06 -0.08 -3.09
N TYR A 266 -6.55 -1.20 -3.61
CA TYR A 266 -5.77 -1.17 -4.84
C TYR A 266 -6.63 -0.74 -6.04
N LEU A 267 -7.80 -1.36 -6.20
CA LEU A 267 -8.74 -1.06 -7.28
C LEU A 267 -9.13 0.41 -7.26
N SER A 268 -9.43 0.96 -6.08
CA SER A 268 -9.79 2.37 -5.94
C SER A 268 -8.61 3.29 -6.28
N ALA A 269 -7.38 2.98 -5.83
CA ALA A 269 -6.21 3.79 -6.12
C ALA A 269 -5.93 3.90 -7.63
N TRP A 270 -5.95 2.79 -8.37
CA TRP A 270 -5.63 2.82 -9.80
C TRP A 270 -6.78 3.34 -10.66
N ILE A 271 -8.04 3.10 -10.27
CA ILE A 271 -9.18 3.77 -10.91
C ILE A 271 -9.09 5.29 -10.70
N CYS A 272 -8.73 5.74 -9.49
CA CYS A 272 -8.51 7.15 -9.21
C CYS A 272 -7.39 7.74 -10.10
N PHE A 273 -6.29 7.02 -10.31
CA PHE A 273 -5.23 7.46 -11.25
C PHE A 273 -5.74 7.76 -12.66
N ARG A 274 -6.79 7.07 -13.12
CA ARG A 274 -7.23 7.11 -14.52
C ARG A 274 -8.48 7.95 -14.73
N VAL A 275 -9.49 7.73 -13.90
CA VAL A 275 -10.81 8.38 -14.03
C VAL A 275 -10.73 9.81 -13.52
N PHE A 276 -9.96 10.05 -12.46
CA PHE A 276 -9.92 11.36 -11.82
C PHE A 276 -9.34 12.45 -12.72
N PRO A 277 -8.21 12.25 -13.43
CA PRO A 277 -7.71 13.24 -14.40
C PRO A 277 -8.67 13.49 -15.57
N ALA A 278 -9.40 12.46 -16.04
CA ALA A 278 -10.33 12.58 -17.15
C ALA A 278 -11.58 13.42 -16.80
N ILE A 279 -12.04 13.36 -15.56
CA ILE A 279 -13.18 14.17 -15.09
C ILE A 279 -12.75 15.62 -14.79
N MET A 280 -11.52 15.80 -14.31
CA MET A 280 -11.04 17.07 -13.74
C MET A 280 -10.24 17.95 -14.70
N VAL A 281 -10.35 17.75 -16.02
CA VAL A 281 -9.58 18.49 -17.05
C VAL A 281 -9.72 20.03 -16.89
N ASN A 282 -10.88 20.52 -16.46
CA ASN A 282 -11.17 21.95 -16.27
C ASN A 282 -11.13 22.42 -14.80
N SER A 283 -10.76 21.54 -13.87
CA SER A 283 -10.81 21.79 -12.44
C SER A 283 -9.47 22.29 -11.89
N LYS A 284 -9.51 22.89 -10.69
CA LYS A 284 -8.29 23.35 -10.02
C LYS A 284 -7.31 22.20 -9.79
N ALA A 285 -6.02 22.46 -9.99
CA ALA A 285 -4.93 21.49 -9.79
C ALA A 285 -4.91 20.83 -8.39
N GLU A 286 -5.56 21.44 -7.41
CA GLU A 286 -5.61 21.02 -6.02
C GLU A 286 -6.40 19.72 -5.81
N TYR A 287 -7.37 19.44 -6.70
CA TYR A 287 -8.18 18.22 -6.61
C TYR A 287 -7.36 16.96 -6.86
N PHE A 288 -6.25 17.05 -7.60
CA PHE A 288 -5.41 15.90 -7.93
C PHE A 288 -4.73 15.25 -6.71
N VAL A 289 -4.72 15.94 -5.55
CA VAL A 289 -4.27 15.38 -4.27
C VAL A 289 -5.04 14.12 -3.86
N VAL A 290 -6.28 13.96 -4.31
CA VAL A 290 -7.11 12.77 -4.04
C VAL A 290 -6.41 11.50 -4.49
N VAL A 291 -5.71 11.54 -5.62
CA VAL A 291 -4.94 10.42 -6.15
C VAL A 291 -3.83 10.02 -5.15
N SER A 292 -3.08 11.00 -4.63
CA SER A 292 -2.05 10.76 -3.62
C SER A 292 -2.62 10.20 -2.33
N ILE A 293 -3.78 10.68 -1.89
CA ILE A 293 -4.49 10.14 -0.72
C ILE A 293 -4.85 8.67 -0.97
N CYS A 294 -5.43 8.32 -2.13
CA CYS A 294 -5.77 6.94 -2.45
C CYS A 294 -4.54 6.02 -2.49
N VAL A 295 -3.41 6.49 -3.01
CA VAL A 295 -2.14 5.76 -2.97
C VAL A 295 -1.69 5.53 -1.53
N THR A 296 -1.69 6.56 -0.68
CA THR A 296 -1.32 6.44 0.74
C THR A 296 -2.24 5.45 1.46
N LEU A 297 -3.55 5.50 1.19
CA LEU A 297 -4.51 4.54 1.75
C LEU A 297 -4.23 3.11 1.27
N ASN A 298 -3.90 2.91 -0.01
CA ASN A 298 -3.52 1.60 -0.54
C ASN A 298 -2.26 1.04 0.15
N CYS A 299 -1.22 1.86 0.27
CA CYS A 299 0.01 1.47 0.97
C CYS A 299 -0.24 1.15 2.47
N THR A 300 -1.19 1.85 3.11
CA THR A 300 -1.53 1.64 4.52
C THR A 300 -2.48 0.45 4.75
N ALA A 301 -3.30 0.10 3.74
CA ALA A 301 -4.32 -0.94 3.84
C ALA A 301 -3.72 -2.29 4.24
N ASN A 302 -2.57 -2.65 3.68
CA ASN A 302 -1.85 -3.88 4.01
C ASN A 302 -1.56 -3.95 5.52
N ALA A 303 -1.00 -2.90 6.11
CA ALA A 303 -0.68 -2.87 7.52
C ALA A 303 -1.93 -2.94 8.42
N VAL A 304 -2.99 -2.18 8.09
CA VAL A 304 -4.26 -2.16 8.84
C VAL A 304 -4.93 -3.53 8.83
N VAL A 305 -4.93 -4.20 7.67
CA VAL A 305 -5.53 -5.51 7.51
C VAL A 305 -4.75 -6.57 8.31
N TYR A 306 -3.41 -6.53 8.25
CA TYR A 306 -2.58 -7.42 9.07
C TYR A 306 -2.77 -7.18 10.57
N LEU A 307 -2.84 -5.94 11.01
CA LEU A 307 -3.09 -5.59 12.41
C LEU A 307 -4.48 -6.07 12.87
N SER A 308 -5.52 -5.83 12.08
CA SER A 308 -6.89 -6.12 12.48
C SER A 308 -7.19 -7.62 12.58
N SER A 309 -6.65 -8.42 11.65
CA SER A 309 -7.11 -9.81 11.50
C SER A 309 -6.02 -10.86 11.67
N ASN A 310 -4.74 -10.48 11.84
CA ASN A 310 -3.68 -11.42 12.22
C ASN A 310 -3.36 -11.39 13.72
N LEU A 311 -3.87 -12.39 14.45
CA LEU A 311 -3.64 -12.54 15.89
C LEU A 311 -2.17 -12.80 16.24
N GLU A 312 -1.39 -13.41 15.34
CA GLU A 312 0.03 -13.69 15.60
C GLU A 312 0.86 -12.42 15.59
N VAL A 313 0.58 -11.53 14.63
CA VAL A 313 1.19 -10.19 14.54
C VAL A 313 0.82 -9.37 15.77
N ARG A 314 -0.47 -9.37 16.16
CA ARG A 314 -0.94 -8.72 17.40
C ARG A 314 -0.26 -9.28 18.65
N GLY A 315 -0.05 -10.59 18.74
CA GLY A 315 0.61 -11.21 19.89
C GLY A 315 2.09 -10.86 20.03
N ILE A 316 2.76 -10.48 18.94
CA ILE A 316 4.14 -9.95 18.97
C ILE A 316 4.15 -8.48 19.38
N LEU A 317 3.20 -7.69 18.89
CA LEU A 317 3.11 -6.24 19.12
C LEU A 317 2.55 -5.88 20.50
N MET A 318 1.57 -6.64 20.95
CA MET A 318 0.95 -6.53 22.27
C MET A 318 1.19 -7.83 23.01
N PRO A 319 2.40 -8.05 23.57
CA PRO A 319 2.64 -9.15 24.47
C PRO A 319 1.81 -8.90 25.73
N THR A 320 0.58 -9.43 25.75
CA THR A 320 -0.29 -9.32 26.91
C THR A 320 0.43 -9.98 28.08
N LYS A 321 0.71 -9.21 29.14
CA LYS A 321 1.03 -9.72 30.49
C LYS A 321 -0.19 -10.43 31.10
N THR A 322 -0.73 -11.43 30.40
CA THR A 322 -1.93 -12.16 30.80
C THR A 322 -1.67 -13.65 30.82
N SER A 323 -0.46 -14.05 31.20
CA SER A 323 -0.16 -15.44 31.56
C SER A 323 -0.61 -15.80 32.98
N THR A 324 -1.05 -14.84 33.81
CA THR A 324 -1.42 -15.14 35.20
C THR A 324 -2.89 -15.54 35.39
N VAL A 325 -3.82 -15.14 34.52
CA VAL A 325 -5.26 -15.40 34.76
C VAL A 325 -5.73 -16.74 34.16
N VAL A 326 -5.12 -17.22 33.07
CA VAL A 326 -5.51 -18.52 32.47
C VAL A 326 -4.92 -19.71 33.26
N ALA A 327 -3.79 -19.52 33.95
CA ALA A 327 -3.23 -20.53 34.85
C ALA A 327 -4.13 -20.78 36.09
N THR A 328 -4.75 -19.73 36.64
CA THR A 328 -5.65 -19.85 37.81
C THR A 328 -6.95 -20.57 37.48
N VAL A 329 -7.49 -20.40 36.25
CA VAL A 329 -8.70 -21.11 35.81
C VAL A 329 -8.44 -22.60 35.52
N GLN A 330 -7.25 -22.95 35.02
CA GLN A 330 -6.84 -24.35 34.80
C GLN A 330 -6.57 -25.09 36.12
N LEU A 331 -5.96 -24.45 37.12
CA LEU A 331 -5.73 -25.04 38.44
C LEU A 331 -7.03 -25.21 39.25
N SER A 332 -7.99 -24.28 39.14
CA SER A 332 -9.30 -24.41 39.80
C SER A 332 -10.16 -25.54 39.20
N ARG A 333 -10.05 -25.80 37.89
CA ARG A 333 -10.76 -26.92 37.23
C ARG A 333 -10.16 -28.29 37.56
N LYS A 334 -8.84 -28.38 37.79
CA LYS A 334 -8.17 -29.64 38.17
C LYS A 334 -8.45 -30.03 39.62
N SER A 335 -8.65 -29.06 40.51
CA SER A 335 -9.06 -29.30 41.90
C SER A 335 -10.50 -29.85 42.00
N LYS A 336 -11.46 -29.35 41.21
CA LYS A 336 -12.86 -29.84 41.24
C LYS A 336 -13.07 -31.24 40.66
N HIS A 337 -12.13 -31.77 39.87
CA HIS A 337 -12.27 -33.11 39.27
C HIS A 337 -11.62 -34.23 40.09
N SER A 338 -10.85 -33.91 41.14
CA SER A 338 -10.17 -34.91 41.98
C SER A 338 -10.93 -35.26 43.27
N SER A 339 -12.10 -34.67 43.54
CA SER A 339 -12.87 -34.89 44.78
C SER A 339 -14.19 -35.66 44.59
N GLY A 340 -14.38 -36.35 43.46
CA GLY A 340 -15.67 -36.95 43.09
C GLY A 340 -15.67 -38.44 42.76
N VAL A 341 -14.66 -39.22 43.14
CA VAL A 341 -14.63 -40.68 42.90
C VAL A 341 -14.09 -41.42 44.11
N VAL A 342 -14.88 -41.48 45.19
CA VAL A 342 -14.80 -42.52 46.21
C VAL A 342 -16.23 -42.75 46.72
N ASN A 343 -16.85 -43.87 46.33
CA ASN A 343 -17.78 -44.70 47.13
C ASN A 343 -18.73 -45.54 46.25
N THR A 344 -18.44 -46.84 46.17
CA THR A 344 -19.42 -47.96 46.08
C THR A 344 -18.61 -49.26 46.27
N VAL A 345 -18.42 -49.73 47.50
CA VAL A 345 -19.29 -50.65 48.28
C VAL A 345 -19.29 -52.07 47.68
N THR A 346 -18.42 -52.91 48.24
CA THR A 346 -18.52 -54.38 48.29
C THR A 346 -19.33 -54.78 49.52
N GLN A 347 -20.48 -55.44 49.32
CA GLN A 347 -21.10 -56.33 50.32
C GLN A 347 -22.17 -57.22 49.66
N LYS A 348 -21.80 -58.46 49.32
CA LYS A 348 -22.33 -59.73 49.84
C LYS A 348 -21.98 -60.88 48.90
#